data_AF-A0A9E1HJ89-F1
#
_entry.id   AF-A0A9E1HJ89-F1
#
_cell.length_a   1.000
_cell.length_b   1.000
_cell.length_c   1.000
_cell.angle_alpha   90.00
_cell.angle_beta   90.00
_cell.angle_gamma   90.00
#
_symmetry.space_group_name_H-M   'P 1'
#
loop_
_entity.id
_entity.type
_entity.pdbx_description
1 polymer ?
#
loop_
_entity_poly.entity_id
_entity_poly.type
_entity_poly.pdbx_seq_one_letter_code
_entity_poly.pdbx_strand_id
1 'polypeptide(L)'
;MEYLSEHQYETAIFIISVIAFIIGIFAIGFLKSLLIIGILDGVLFVPNLLNIINKKKNMEVTMEKKNTRSAKHARTGNKKTEEKEITATVASTRSARASKKVNSKKAKDKTKKKKIGKKVLMVLLILGILFLILLGLFMFKIVKDAPKFSTQQLYHQEASILYSTDGSIIDKLGSENREKISYDQMPEVLVDAIVATEDSRFFQHNGFDLPRFVKASFGTLLGKNAGGASTLTMQIAKNHFTSTNRSITRKFTDIYMSIFQIEKHYTKQEILEFYVNAPYLGSGAWGVEQACLTYFGKSAKDINLAEAAMIAGMFQAPNTYDPNIHPDLAEKRRQTVLYLMKRHKYIDEKEYNAAMKLTVDKILKKSDGTGDANPHKYQSFIDAVVVDVKERTGLNPYNVSMQIYTTMNKEQQQHVEDVMNGKTFKWENDVVQGGVAVVDVKTGAVAAIGGGRNVNAARTLNRATQLNKQIGSTAKPIYDYGPGMEFNNWSTATPFADEPHS
;
A
#
# COMPACT_ATOMS: atom_id res chain seq x y z
N MET A 1 25.65 -27.23 7.40
CA MET A 1 24.40 -27.17 8.19
C MET A 1 24.77 -27.34 9.65
N GLU A 2 24.62 -26.28 10.44
CA GLU A 2 24.80 -26.34 11.90
C GLU A 2 23.61 -27.08 12.51
N TYR A 3 23.86 -28.16 13.23
CA TYR A 3 22.83 -28.87 13.99
C TYR A 3 22.41 -27.99 15.18
N LEU A 4 21.11 -27.70 15.28
CA LEU A 4 20.53 -27.01 16.43
C LEU A 4 20.83 -27.79 17.72
N SER A 5 21.15 -27.07 18.80
CA SER A 5 21.28 -27.70 20.11
C SER A 5 19.96 -28.36 20.55
N GLU A 6 20.02 -29.41 21.35
CA GLU A 6 18.84 -30.19 21.81
C GLU A 6 17.76 -29.28 22.42
N HIS A 7 18.17 -28.21 23.10
CA HIS A 7 17.29 -27.21 23.70
C HIS A 7 16.61 -26.28 22.66
N GLN A 8 17.29 -25.99 21.54
CA GLN A 8 16.73 -25.23 20.42
C GLN A 8 15.73 -26.06 19.61
N TYR A 9 15.93 -27.37 19.54
CA TYR A 9 15.00 -28.30 18.89
C TYR A 9 13.69 -28.44 19.68
N GLU A 10 13.77 -28.59 21.01
CA GLU A 10 12.57 -28.65 21.87
C GLU A 10 11.77 -27.34 21.85
N THR A 11 12.44 -26.18 21.82
CA THR A 11 11.77 -24.88 21.71
C THR A 11 11.15 -24.66 20.33
N ALA A 12 11.79 -25.10 19.25
CA ALA A 12 11.21 -25.05 17.91
C ALA A 12 9.94 -25.91 17.79
N ILE A 13 9.96 -27.14 18.32
CA ILE A 13 8.78 -28.02 18.33
C ILE A 13 7.64 -27.39 19.14
N PHE A 14 7.93 -26.86 20.33
CA PHE A 14 6.91 -26.21 21.16
C PHE A 14 6.25 -25.02 20.44
N ILE A 15 7.03 -24.21 19.75
CA ILE A 15 6.52 -23.08 18.97
C ILE A 15 5.64 -23.57 17.81
N ILE A 16 6.05 -24.63 17.12
CA ILE A 16 5.28 -25.22 16.01
C ILE A 16 3.94 -25.78 16.53
N SER A 17 3.93 -26.49 17.66
CA SER A 17 2.69 -27.04 18.25
C SER A 17 1.73 -25.94 18.73
N VAL A 18 2.25 -24.84 19.30
CA VAL A 18 1.43 -23.69 19.69
C VAL A 18 0.83 -22.99 18.46
N ILE A 19 1.61 -22.82 17.40
CA ILE A 19 1.12 -22.21 16.14
C ILE A 19 0.07 -23.11 15.50
N ALA A 20 0.30 -24.42 15.42
CA ALA A 20 -0.67 -25.38 14.90
C ALA A 20 -1.97 -25.38 15.71
N PHE A 21 -1.90 -25.14 17.03
CA PHE A 21 -3.08 -25.09 17.90
C PHE A 21 -3.95 -23.89 17.63
N ILE A 22 -3.30 -22.73 17.52
CA ILE A 22 -3.96 -21.47 17.20
C ILE A 22 -4.64 -21.60 15.83
N ILE A 23 -3.94 -22.16 14.84
CA ILE A 23 -4.50 -22.41 13.49
C ILE A 23 -5.69 -23.36 13.55
N GLY A 24 -5.59 -24.47 14.28
CA GLY A 24 -6.68 -25.44 14.40
C GLY A 24 -7.92 -24.87 15.11
N ILE A 25 -7.75 -23.94 16.06
CA ILE A 25 -8.89 -23.28 16.73
C ILE A 25 -9.71 -22.50 15.71
N PHE A 26 -9.06 -21.75 14.82
CA PHE A 26 -9.74 -20.95 13.80
C PHE A 26 -10.32 -21.78 12.65
N ALA A 27 -9.74 -22.94 12.35
CA ALA A 27 -10.16 -23.77 11.21
C ALA A 27 -11.24 -24.82 11.56
N ILE A 28 -11.11 -25.49 12.70
CA ILE A 28 -11.91 -26.70 13.02
C ILE A 28 -12.52 -26.68 14.43
N GLY A 29 -12.37 -25.57 15.16
CA GLY A 29 -12.90 -25.40 16.50
C GLY A 29 -12.01 -26.01 17.60
N PHE A 30 -12.18 -25.49 18.82
CA PHE A 30 -11.29 -25.75 19.96
C PHE A 30 -11.10 -27.23 20.30
N LEU A 31 -12.19 -28.00 20.41
CA LEU A 31 -12.14 -29.41 20.84
C LEU A 31 -11.39 -30.30 19.84
N LYS A 32 -11.58 -30.07 18.53
CA LYS A 32 -10.93 -30.85 17.47
C LYS A 32 -9.46 -30.46 17.32
N SER A 33 -9.14 -29.17 17.44
CA SER A 33 -7.76 -28.67 17.47
C SER A 33 -6.94 -29.31 18.60
N LEU A 34 -7.54 -29.41 19.79
CA LEU A 34 -6.90 -30.01 20.97
C LEU A 34 -6.56 -31.49 20.77
N LEU A 35 -7.45 -32.23 20.09
CA LEU A 35 -7.30 -33.67 19.86
C LEU A 35 -6.21 -33.98 18.82
N ILE A 36 -6.11 -33.16 17.76
CA ILE A 36 -5.07 -33.28 16.73
C ILE A 36 -3.67 -33.03 17.31
N ILE A 37 -3.54 -32.05 18.19
CA ILE A 37 -2.24 -31.73 18.80
C ILE A 37 -1.81 -32.77 19.82
N GLY A 38 -2.75 -33.33 20.57
CA GLY A 38 -2.46 -34.48 21.43
C GLY A 38 -1.85 -35.65 20.65
N ILE A 39 -2.33 -35.90 19.41
CA ILE A 39 -1.78 -36.94 18.53
C ILE A 39 -0.43 -36.51 17.95
N LEU A 40 -0.31 -35.28 17.45
CA LEU A 40 0.90 -34.76 16.82
C LEU A 40 2.09 -34.72 17.79
N ASP A 41 1.87 -34.20 19.00
CA ASP A 41 2.88 -34.15 20.06
C ASP A 41 3.25 -35.58 20.51
N GLY A 42 2.29 -36.50 20.56
CA GLY A 42 2.54 -37.91 20.85
C GLY A 42 3.47 -38.57 19.83
N VAL A 43 3.21 -38.37 18.52
CA VAL A 43 4.04 -38.92 17.44
C VAL A 43 5.44 -38.32 17.42
N LEU A 44 5.58 -37.03 17.75
CA LEU A 44 6.87 -36.34 17.77
C LEU A 44 7.71 -36.64 19.02
N PHE A 45 7.08 -36.86 20.19
CA PHE A 45 7.79 -37.13 21.44
C PHE A 45 8.18 -38.60 21.66
N VAL A 46 7.38 -39.56 21.17
CA VAL A 46 7.59 -41.00 21.44
C VAL A 46 8.96 -41.51 20.93
N PRO A 47 9.42 -41.19 19.70
CA PRO A 47 10.72 -41.64 19.21
C PRO A 47 11.89 -41.10 20.04
N ASN A 48 11.79 -39.84 20.49
CA ASN A 48 12.86 -39.19 21.26
C ASN A 48 12.92 -39.72 22.71
N LEU A 49 11.76 -40.04 23.29
CA LEU A 49 11.66 -40.68 24.61
C LEU A 49 12.26 -42.09 24.59
N LEU A 50 12.01 -42.88 23.53
CA LEU A 50 12.60 -44.20 23.32
C LEU A 50 14.12 -44.14 23.15
N ASN A 51 14.62 -43.12 22.45
CA ASN A 51 16.07 -42.88 22.30
C ASN A 51 16.74 -42.53 23.64
N ILE A 52 16.10 -41.71 24.47
CA ILE A 52 16.60 -41.37 25.81
C ILE A 52 16.62 -42.60 26.72
N ILE A 53 15.58 -43.44 26.67
CA ILE A 53 15.51 -44.69 27.44
C ILE A 53 16.61 -45.66 27.00
N ASN A 54 16.83 -45.82 25.68
CA ASN A 54 17.89 -46.68 25.15
C ASN A 54 19.30 -46.16 25.46
N LYS A 55 19.53 -44.84 25.39
CA LYS A 55 20.82 -44.22 25.75
C LYS A 55 21.15 -44.42 27.24
N LYS A 56 20.13 -44.36 28.10
CA LYS A 56 20.28 -44.59 29.54
C LYS A 56 20.57 -46.06 29.86
N LYS A 57 19.87 -46.99 29.19
CA LYS A 57 20.10 -48.44 29.30
C LYS A 57 21.51 -48.83 28.84
N ASN A 58 22.00 -48.23 27.75
CA ASN A 58 23.36 -48.46 27.24
C ASN A 58 24.45 -47.86 28.15
N MET A 59 24.19 -46.73 28.82
CA MET A 59 25.12 -46.17 29.81
C MET A 59 25.22 -47.04 31.07
N GLU A 60 24.11 -47.61 31.55
CA GLU A 60 24.12 -48.54 32.69
C GLU A 60 24.91 -49.82 32.37
N VAL A 61 24.73 -50.39 31.18
CA VAL A 61 25.49 -51.57 30.70
C VAL A 61 26.99 -51.28 30.50
N THR A 62 27.35 -50.04 30.13
CA THR A 62 28.75 -49.64 29.94
C THR A 62 29.48 -49.41 31.27
N MET A 63 28.76 -48.95 32.30
CA MET A 63 29.30 -48.80 33.67
C MET A 63 29.50 -50.16 34.34
N GLU A 64 28.60 -51.13 34.09
CA GLU A 64 28.72 -52.49 34.61
C GLU A 64 29.87 -53.29 33.94
N LYS A 65 30.15 -53.02 32.65
CA LYS A 65 31.31 -53.57 31.92
C LYS A 65 32.66 -52.94 32.30
N LYS A 66 32.67 -51.71 32.85
CA LYS A 66 33.91 -51.05 33.31
C LYS A 66 34.34 -51.53 34.70
N ASN A 67 33.40 -51.80 35.59
CA ASN A 67 33.69 -52.36 36.92
C ASN A 67 34.15 -53.83 36.88
N THR A 68 33.84 -54.57 35.81
CA THR A 68 34.25 -55.97 35.62
C THR A 68 35.59 -56.13 34.86
N ARG A 69 36.14 -55.07 34.27
CA ARG A 69 37.44 -55.11 33.54
C ARG A 69 38.66 -54.65 34.34
N SER A 70 38.51 -54.07 35.52
CA SER A 70 39.64 -53.68 36.38
C SER A 70 40.14 -54.78 37.33
N ALA A 71 39.58 -55.99 37.23
CA ALA A 71 39.91 -57.13 38.08
C ALA A 71 40.23 -58.39 37.25
N LYS A 72 41.20 -58.29 36.33
CA LYS A 72 41.95 -59.45 35.81
C LYS A 72 43.11 -58.97 34.94
N HIS A 73 44.29 -59.52 35.22
CA HIS A 73 45.54 -59.51 34.43
C HIS A 73 46.51 -58.34 34.63
N ALA A 74 47.41 -58.53 35.61
CA ALA A 74 48.84 -58.32 35.40
C ALA A 74 49.62 -59.32 36.29
N ARG A 75 50.11 -60.41 35.68
CA ARG A 75 51.13 -61.31 36.24
C ARG A 75 52.20 -61.50 35.15
N THR A 76 53.46 -61.39 35.56
CA THR A 76 54.72 -61.89 34.94
C THR A 76 55.16 -61.29 33.60
N GLY A 77 56.41 -60.85 33.38
CA GLY A 77 57.63 -60.79 34.20
C GLY A 77 58.82 -60.12 33.47
N ASN A 78 59.87 -59.77 34.25
CA ASN A 78 61.33 -59.60 34.00
C ASN A 78 61.86 -59.28 32.57
N LYS A 79 62.92 -58.47 32.35
CA LYS A 79 64.16 -58.20 33.12
C LYS A 79 64.97 -57.04 32.45
N LYS A 80 65.88 -56.42 33.23
CA LYS A 80 67.16 -55.73 32.87
C LYS A 80 67.09 -54.31 32.25
N THR A 81 67.90 -53.30 32.58
CA THR A 81 68.94 -53.00 33.61
C THR A 81 69.23 -51.48 33.55
N GLU A 82 69.65 -50.86 34.68
CA GLU A 82 70.61 -49.71 34.84
C GLU A 82 70.32 -48.37 34.12
N GLU A 83 70.54 -47.15 34.65
CA GLU A 83 71.36 -46.64 35.77
C GLU A 83 71.03 -45.13 36.02
N LYS A 84 71.47 -44.62 37.19
CA LYS A 84 71.77 -43.21 37.59
C LYS A 84 70.63 -42.28 38.03
N GLU A 85 70.50 -41.97 39.33
CA GLU A 85 71.24 -40.96 40.15
C GLU A 85 70.76 -39.51 39.86
N ILE A 86 70.56 -38.55 40.79
CA ILE A 86 70.89 -38.38 42.21
C ILE A 86 70.07 -37.19 42.76
N THR A 87 69.51 -37.38 43.96
CA THR A 87 69.32 -36.51 45.14
C THR A 87 69.00 -34.99 45.11
N ALA A 88 68.18 -34.63 46.12
CA ALA A 88 68.37 -33.51 47.09
C ALA A 88 68.09 -32.06 46.58
N THR A 89 67.48 -31.11 47.30
CA THR A 89 67.13 -30.95 48.73
C THR A 89 66.30 -29.66 48.94
N VAL A 90 65.53 -29.63 50.04
CA VAL A 90 65.30 -28.49 50.98
C VAL A 90 64.35 -27.34 50.59
N ALA A 91 63.17 -27.41 51.23
CA ALA A 91 62.51 -26.43 52.10
C ALA A 91 62.46 -24.93 51.75
N SER A 92 61.25 -24.36 51.75
CA SER A 92 60.79 -23.48 52.84
C SER A 92 59.31 -23.07 52.71
N THR A 93 58.56 -23.40 53.76
CA THR A 93 57.50 -22.66 54.49
C THR A 93 56.36 -21.85 53.82
N ARG A 94 55.18 -22.07 54.43
CA ARG A 94 54.02 -21.18 54.67
C ARG A 94 52.95 -21.05 53.57
N SER A 95 51.78 -21.65 53.82
CA SER A 95 50.57 -20.90 54.24
C SER A 95 49.27 -21.72 54.05
N ALA A 96 48.46 -21.77 55.12
CA ALA A 96 46.99 -21.85 55.16
C ALA A 96 46.19 -22.84 54.27
N ARG A 97 45.88 -23.99 54.86
CA ARG A 97 44.53 -24.40 55.33
C ARG A 97 43.31 -24.06 54.44
N ALA A 98 42.80 -25.09 53.74
CA ALA A 98 41.38 -25.44 53.53
C ALA A 98 41.32 -26.65 52.57
N SER A 99 40.43 -27.64 52.59
CA SER A 99 39.38 -28.11 53.49
C SER A 99 38.99 -29.49 52.94
N LYS A 100 39.13 -30.56 53.73
CA LYS A 100 38.60 -31.90 53.39
C LYS A 100 37.52 -32.27 54.41
N LYS A 101 36.26 -32.11 54.02
CA LYS A 101 35.09 -32.77 54.62
C LYS A 101 33.99 -32.86 53.57
N VAL A 102 33.96 -33.99 52.87
CA VAL A 102 32.82 -34.40 52.04
C VAL A 102 31.73 -34.81 53.02
N ASN A 103 30.70 -33.97 53.13
CA ASN A 103 29.46 -34.29 53.83
C ASN A 103 28.39 -34.64 52.80
N SER A 104 27.64 -35.69 53.15
CA SER A 104 26.41 -36.14 52.51
C SER A 104 25.48 -34.99 52.09
N LYS A 105 24.99 -35.06 50.84
CA LYS A 105 23.68 -34.57 50.34
C LYS A 105 23.75 -34.32 48.83
N LYS A 106 23.09 -35.15 48.03
CA LYS A 106 22.39 -34.75 46.78
C LYS A 106 21.58 -35.91 46.20
N ALA A 107 20.53 -36.30 46.93
CA ALA A 107 19.40 -37.05 46.40
C ALA A 107 18.11 -36.23 46.58
N LYS A 108 18.13 -34.94 46.20
CA LYS A 108 16.94 -34.06 46.14
C LYS A 108 17.16 -32.97 45.10
N ASP A 109 17.14 -33.31 43.80
CA ASP A 109 17.13 -32.25 42.77
C ASP A 109 16.41 -32.60 41.45
N LYS A 110 15.75 -33.76 41.36
CA LYS A 110 14.94 -34.12 40.18
C LYS A 110 13.46 -33.78 40.32
N THR A 111 12.98 -33.44 41.53
CA THR A 111 11.56 -33.12 41.79
C THR A 111 11.24 -31.61 41.85
N LYS A 112 12.25 -30.72 41.99
CA LYS A 112 12.06 -29.26 41.92
C LYS A 112 11.98 -28.73 40.47
N LYS A 113 12.73 -29.31 39.52
CA LYS A 113 12.68 -28.91 38.09
C LYS A 113 11.32 -29.13 37.44
N LYS A 114 10.57 -30.19 37.81
CA LYS A 114 9.19 -30.42 37.31
C LYS A 114 8.15 -29.40 37.82
N LYS A 115 8.37 -28.76 38.98
CA LYS A 115 7.45 -27.73 39.52
C LYS A 115 7.66 -26.35 38.89
N ILE A 116 8.88 -26.04 38.45
CA ILE A 116 9.19 -24.77 37.76
C ILE A 116 8.64 -24.79 36.33
N GLY A 117 8.82 -25.91 35.60
CA GLY A 117 8.26 -26.06 34.24
C GLY A 117 6.73 -25.92 34.18
N LYS A 118 6.00 -26.47 35.17
CA LYS A 118 4.54 -26.29 35.26
C LYS A 118 4.13 -24.83 35.51
N LYS A 119 4.87 -24.09 36.34
CA LYS A 119 4.62 -22.66 36.58
C LYS A 119 4.90 -21.82 35.34
N VAL A 120 5.99 -22.11 34.63
CA VAL A 120 6.33 -21.45 33.35
C VAL A 120 5.26 -21.72 32.29
N LEU A 121 4.84 -22.97 32.14
CA LEU A 121 3.76 -23.34 31.20
C LEU A 121 2.43 -22.66 31.57
N MET A 122 2.09 -22.57 32.86
CA MET A 122 0.87 -21.90 33.33
C MET A 122 0.92 -20.39 33.03
N VAL A 123 2.07 -19.74 33.23
CA VAL A 123 2.27 -18.33 32.87
C VAL A 123 2.16 -18.14 31.35
N LEU A 124 2.78 -19.02 30.54
CA LEU A 124 2.67 -18.96 29.08
C LEU A 124 1.22 -19.15 28.60
N LEU A 125 0.45 -20.04 29.23
CA LEU A 125 -0.97 -20.23 28.94
C LEU A 125 -1.80 -19.00 29.31
N ILE A 126 -1.56 -18.41 30.49
CA ILE A 126 -2.23 -17.17 30.91
C ILE A 126 -1.89 -16.03 29.94
N LEU A 127 -0.63 -15.89 29.55
CA LEU A 127 -0.19 -14.90 28.55
C LEU A 127 -0.82 -15.17 27.19
N GLY A 128 -0.95 -16.43 26.77
CA GLY A 128 -1.62 -16.81 25.53
C GLY A 128 -3.11 -16.48 25.54
N ILE A 129 -3.82 -16.78 26.63
CA ILE A 129 -5.23 -16.43 26.81
C ILE A 129 -5.40 -14.91 26.83
N LEU A 130 -4.56 -14.19 27.59
CA LEU A 130 -4.59 -12.73 27.64
C LEU A 130 -4.34 -12.13 26.26
N PHE A 131 -3.39 -12.68 25.49
CA PHE A 131 -3.13 -12.27 24.12
C PHE A 131 -4.35 -12.49 23.22
N LEU A 132 -5.03 -13.64 23.32
CA LEU A 132 -6.26 -13.90 22.56
C LEU A 132 -7.41 -12.95 22.95
N ILE A 133 -7.55 -12.61 24.23
CA ILE A 133 -8.53 -11.62 24.69
C ILE A 133 -8.21 -10.25 24.11
N LEU A 134 -6.96 -9.80 24.19
CA LEU A 134 -6.52 -8.53 23.64
C LEU A 134 -6.69 -8.48 22.11
N LEU A 135 -6.37 -9.57 21.41
CA LEU A 135 -6.59 -9.70 19.98
C LEU A 135 -8.09 -9.64 19.64
N GLY A 136 -8.94 -10.32 20.42
CA GLY A 136 -10.40 -10.27 20.26
C GLY A 136 -10.96 -8.87 20.47
N LEU A 137 -10.54 -8.16 21.52
CA LEU A 137 -10.93 -6.76 21.76
C LEU A 137 -10.45 -5.83 20.64
N PHE A 138 -9.24 -6.05 20.13
CA PHE A 138 -8.70 -5.32 18.99
C PHE A 138 -9.54 -5.57 17.74
N MET A 139 -9.85 -6.83 17.41
CA MET A 139 -10.69 -7.17 16.25
C MET A 139 -12.12 -6.63 16.42
N PHE A 140 -12.70 -6.67 17.62
CA PHE A 140 -14.00 -6.06 17.89
C PHE A 140 -13.99 -4.56 17.62
N LYS A 141 -12.93 -3.86 18.04
CA LYS A 141 -12.72 -2.45 17.72
C LYS A 141 -12.66 -2.23 16.19
N ILE A 142 -11.93 -3.06 15.46
CA ILE A 142 -11.86 -2.98 13.99
C ILE A 142 -13.24 -3.08 13.35
N VAL A 143 -14.05 -4.06 13.78
CA VAL A 143 -15.41 -4.26 13.24
C VAL A 143 -16.31 -3.07 13.57
N LYS A 144 -16.25 -2.57 14.81
CA LYS A 144 -17.07 -1.46 15.29
C LYS A 144 -16.73 -0.14 14.57
N ASP A 145 -15.44 0.11 14.35
CA ASP A 145 -14.94 1.35 13.77
C ASP A 145 -14.80 1.27 12.24
N ALA A 146 -15.12 0.12 11.63
CA ALA A 146 -15.04 -0.05 10.19
C ALA A 146 -16.04 0.87 9.48
N PRO A 147 -15.66 1.47 8.33
CA PRO A 147 -16.57 2.26 7.52
C PRO A 147 -17.74 1.41 7.02
N LYS A 148 -18.90 2.03 6.83
CA LYS A 148 -20.05 1.36 6.22
C LYS A 148 -19.70 0.98 4.78
N PHE A 149 -19.88 -0.29 4.45
CA PHE A 149 -19.68 -0.77 3.09
C PHE A 149 -20.77 -0.23 2.16
N SER A 150 -20.37 0.23 0.99
CA SER A 150 -21.27 0.67 -0.08
C SER A 150 -20.69 0.23 -1.41
N THR A 151 -21.51 -0.46 -2.21
CA THR A 151 -21.17 -0.91 -3.57
C THR A 151 -20.85 0.27 -4.49
N GLN A 152 -21.55 1.39 -4.32
CA GLN A 152 -21.35 2.62 -5.09
C GLN A 152 -19.96 3.23 -4.90
N GLN A 153 -19.26 2.95 -3.80
CA GLN A 153 -17.90 3.45 -3.59
C GLN A 153 -16.86 2.67 -4.41
N LEU A 154 -17.18 1.45 -4.87
CA LEU A 154 -16.29 0.63 -5.72
C LEU A 154 -16.42 0.99 -7.21
N TYR A 155 -17.62 1.35 -7.64
CA TYR A 155 -17.83 1.95 -8.96
C TYR A 155 -17.39 3.41 -8.91
N HIS A 156 -16.20 3.69 -9.44
CA HIS A 156 -15.82 5.07 -9.67
C HIS A 156 -16.82 5.74 -10.61
N GLN A 157 -17.31 6.88 -10.15
CA GLN A 157 -18.28 7.68 -10.87
C GLN A 157 -17.61 8.24 -12.13
N GLU A 158 -18.35 8.24 -13.24
CA GLU A 158 -17.90 8.79 -14.51
C GLU A 158 -17.43 10.24 -14.34
N ALA A 159 -16.60 10.74 -15.25
CA ALA A 159 -16.24 12.15 -15.22
C ALA A 159 -17.52 13.00 -15.28
N SER A 160 -17.56 14.07 -14.48
CA SER A 160 -18.57 15.10 -14.66
C SER A 160 -18.40 15.76 -16.01
N ILE A 161 -19.48 16.09 -16.70
CA ILE A 161 -19.42 16.77 -18.00
C ILE A 161 -19.91 18.20 -17.81
N LEU A 162 -19.10 19.16 -18.23
CA LEU A 162 -19.44 20.58 -18.19
C LEU A 162 -19.92 21.00 -19.57
N TYR A 163 -21.08 21.64 -19.62
CA TYR A 163 -21.70 22.14 -20.83
C TYR A 163 -21.74 23.66 -20.81
N SER A 164 -21.52 24.26 -21.98
CA SER A 164 -21.72 25.69 -22.21
C SER A 164 -23.16 25.98 -22.61
N THR A 165 -23.48 27.26 -22.78
CA THR A 165 -24.83 27.75 -23.11
C THR A 165 -25.38 27.20 -24.44
N ASP A 166 -24.51 26.83 -25.38
CA ASP A 166 -24.91 26.20 -26.66
C ASP A 166 -25.03 24.66 -26.58
N GLY A 167 -24.86 24.09 -25.38
CA GLY A 167 -24.89 22.64 -25.16
C GLY A 167 -23.60 21.92 -25.54
N SER A 168 -22.58 22.62 -26.06
CA SER A 168 -21.28 22.02 -26.33
C SER A 168 -20.51 21.75 -25.05
N ILE A 169 -19.75 20.65 -25.04
CA ILE A 169 -18.90 20.28 -23.93
C ILE A 169 -17.77 21.31 -23.79
N ILE A 170 -17.66 21.87 -22.60
CA ILE A 170 -16.56 22.73 -22.17
C ILE A 170 -15.38 21.84 -21.80
N ASP A 171 -15.62 20.94 -20.85
CA ASP A 171 -14.63 20.06 -20.27
C ASP A 171 -15.29 18.87 -19.55
N LYS A 172 -14.49 17.88 -19.16
CA LYS A 172 -14.92 16.77 -18.31
C LYS A 172 -14.13 16.82 -17.00
N LEU A 173 -14.79 17.01 -15.86
CA LEU A 173 -14.12 17.08 -14.56
C LEU A 173 -14.13 15.73 -13.85
N GLY A 174 -12.97 15.34 -13.32
CA GLY A 174 -12.77 13.98 -12.81
C GLY A 174 -12.25 13.09 -13.94
N SER A 175 -11.56 11.99 -13.57
CA SER A 175 -10.75 11.12 -14.43
C SER A 175 -10.93 11.33 -15.95
N GLU A 176 -10.23 12.33 -16.50
CA GLU A 176 -10.35 12.83 -17.88
C GLU A 176 -9.96 11.84 -18.96
N ASN A 177 -9.71 10.58 -18.62
CA ASN A 177 -9.04 9.63 -19.48
C ASN A 177 -9.24 8.23 -18.90
N ARG A 178 -10.48 7.75 -18.91
CA ARG A 178 -10.84 6.41 -18.41
C ARG A 178 -11.89 5.77 -19.31
N GLU A 179 -11.42 5.05 -20.30
CA GLU A 179 -12.22 3.98 -20.88
C GLU A 179 -12.23 2.80 -19.91
N LYS A 180 -13.41 2.23 -19.65
CA LYS A 180 -13.55 1.07 -18.78
C LYS A 180 -13.36 -0.20 -19.61
N ILE A 181 -12.57 -1.13 -19.09
CA ILE A 181 -12.45 -2.49 -19.63
C ILE A 181 -13.11 -3.48 -18.67
N SER A 182 -13.97 -4.36 -19.19
CA SER A 182 -14.55 -5.44 -18.40
C SER A 182 -13.58 -6.60 -18.24
N TYR A 183 -13.81 -7.49 -17.27
CA TYR A 183 -12.95 -8.67 -17.11
C TYR A 183 -12.81 -9.51 -18.38
N ASP A 184 -13.92 -9.80 -19.06
CA ASP A 184 -13.96 -10.64 -20.27
C ASP A 184 -13.24 -10.02 -21.47
N GLN A 185 -12.94 -8.73 -21.41
CA GLN A 185 -12.19 -8.02 -22.43
C GLN A 185 -10.69 -8.05 -22.18
N MET A 186 -10.25 -8.26 -20.93
CA MET A 186 -8.83 -8.28 -20.60
C MET A 186 -8.17 -9.53 -21.17
N PRO A 187 -7.02 -9.42 -21.86
CA PRO A 187 -6.28 -10.59 -22.30
C PRO A 187 -5.67 -11.30 -21.09
N GLU A 188 -5.58 -12.62 -21.13
CA GLU A 188 -5.07 -13.44 -20.02
C GLU A 188 -3.67 -13.00 -19.56
N VAL A 189 -2.80 -12.62 -20.51
CA VAL A 189 -1.46 -12.10 -20.21
C VAL A 189 -1.47 -10.85 -19.32
N LEU A 190 -2.50 -10.00 -19.40
CA LEU A 190 -2.67 -8.83 -18.54
C LEU A 190 -3.10 -9.24 -17.13
N VAL A 191 -4.11 -10.11 -17.05
CA VAL A 191 -4.60 -10.66 -15.77
C VAL A 191 -3.44 -11.31 -15.02
N ASP A 192 -2.69 -12.16 -15.71
CA ASP A 192 -1.54 -12.88 -15.16
C ASP A 192 -0.40 -11.95 -14.74
N ALA A 193 -0.10 -10.91 -15.52
CA ALA A 193 0.94 -9.95 -15.17
C ALA A 193 0.61 -9.19 -13.87
N ILE A 194 -0.65 -8.75 -13.73
CA ILE A 194 -1.14 -8.07 -12.53
C ILE A 194 -1.13 -9.03 -11.34
N VAL A 195 -1.73 -10.22 -11.49
CA VAL A 195 -1.82 -11.21 -10.42
C VAL A 195 -0.43 -11.68 -9.99
N ALA A 196 0.48 -12.02 -10.90
CA ALA A 196 1.83 -12.45 -10.55
C ALA A 196 2.62 -11.40 -9.75
N THR A 197 2.38 -10.12 -10.03
CA THR A 197 3.11 -9.00 -9.44
C THR A 197 2.51 -8.56 -8.11
N GLU A 198 1.20 -8.35 -8.08
CA GLU A 198 0.49 -7.74 -6.97
C GLU A 198 0.00 -8.79 -5.97
N ASP A 199 -0.47 -9.96 -6.46
CA ASP A 199 -1.08 -10.99 -5.63
C ASP A 199 -1.12 -12.38 -6.27
N SER A 200 0.02 -13.09 -6.28
CA SER A 200 0.20 -14.29 -7.12
C SER A 200 -0.69 -15.49 -6.77
N ARG A 201 -1.44 -15.41 -5.67
CA ARG A 201 -2.44 -16.41 -5.26
C ARG A 201 -3.85 -15.81 -5.18
N PHE A 202 -4.10 -14.71 -5.87
CA PHE A 202 -5.37 -13.96 -5.82
C PHE A 202 -6.61 -14.86 -5.94
N PHE A 203 -6.60 -15.79 -6.89
CA PHE A 203 -7.70 -16.73 -7.11
C PHE A 203 -7.79 -17.88 -6.09
N GLN A 204 -6.79 -18.04 -5.21
CA GLN A 204 -6.70 -19.14 -4.25
C GLN A 204 -7.10 -18.74 -2.81
N HIS A 205 -7.31 -17.45 -2.53
CA HIS A 205 -7.70 -16.96 -1.20
C HIS A 205 -8.91 -16.04 -1.25
N ASN A 206 -9.57 -15.81 -0.11
CA ASN A 206 -10.78 -14.98 -0.01
C ASN A 206 -10.45 -13.60 0.57
N GLY A 207 -9.71 -12.77 -0.18
CA GLY A 207 -9.35 -11.40 0.22
C GLY A 207 -8.14 -11.24 1.14
N PHE A 208 -7.69 -12.28 1.83
CA PHE A 208 -6.49 -12.23 2.69
C PHE A 208 -5.61 -13.46 2.52
N ASP A 209 -4.33 -13.22 2.20
CA ASP A 209 -3.32 -14.26 2.10
C ASP A 209 -2.48 -14.32 3.40
N LEU A 210 -2.87 -15.23 4.30
CA LEU A 210 -2.20 -15.41 5.58
C LEU A 210 -0.74 -15.87 5.44
N PRO A 211 -0.37 -16.92 4.66
CA PRO A 211 1.03 -17.30 4.51
C PRO A 211 1.91 -16.18 3.95
N ARG A 212 1.40 -15.38 2.99
CA ARG A 212 2.12 -14.21 2.46
C ARG A 212 2.28 -13.13 3.53
N PHE A 213 1.21 -12.83 4.27
CA PHE A 213 1.23 -11.83 5.33
C PHE A 213 2.25 -12.19 6.43
N VAL A 214 2.26 -13.44 6.88
CA VAL A 214 3.20 -13.94 7.88
C VAL A 214 4.63 -13.88 7.36
N LYS A 215 4.89 -14.41 6.15
CA LYS A 215 6.21 -14.38 5.52
C LYS A 215 6.75 -12.95 5.39
N ALA A 216 5.94 -12.03 4.88
CA ALA A 216 6.32 -10.63 4.70
C ALA A 216 6.59 -9.96 6.05
N SER A 217 5.73 -10.16 7.06
CA SER A 217 5.89 -9.56 8.39
C SER A 217 7.16 -10.05 9.11
N PHE A 218 7.44 -11.35 9.08
CA PHE A 218 8.68 -11.90 9.63
C PHE A 218 9.92 -11.41 8.87
N GLY A 219 9.85 -11.34 7.54
CA GLY A 219 10.94 -10.82 6.73
C GLY A 219 11.29 -9.38 7.11
N THR A 220 10.29 -8.51 7.21
CA THR A 220 10.48 -7.11 7.65
C THR A 220 11.09 -7.02 9.04
N LEU A 221 10.64 -7.85 9.99
CA LEU A 221 11.22 -7.89 11.35
C LEU A 221 12.70 -8.29 11.35
N LEU A 222 13.10 -9.16 10.43
CA LEU A 222 14.48 -9.60 10.24
C LEU A 222 15.32 -8.65 9.36
N GLY A 223 14.80 -7.48 9.00
CA GLY A 223 15.47 -6.52 8.11
C GLY A 223 15.62 -6.99 6.67
N LYS A 224 14.91 -8.05 6.26
CA LYS A 224 14.94 -8.61 4.91
C LYS A 224 13.74 -8.13 4.10
N ASN A 225 13.95 -7.80 2.83
CA ASN A 225 12.85 -7.56 1.92
C ASN A 225 12.17 -8.89 1.54
N ALA A 226 11.02 -9.18 2.15
CA ALA A 226 10.23 -10.39 1.89
C ALA A 226 9.01 -10.15 0.99
N GLY A 227 8.93 -8.98 0.34
CA GLY A 227 7.82 -8.57 -0.50
C GLY A 227 6.65 -7.95 0.29
N GLY A 228 5.60 -7.57 -0.43
CA GLY A 228 4.39 -6.96 0.14
C GLY A 228 3.48 -7.97 0.84
N ALA A 229 2.81 -7.53 1.92
CA ALA A 229 1.89 -8.33 2.72
C ALA A 229 0.40 -8.13 2.34
N SER A 230 0.09 -7.27 1.37
CA SER A 230 -1.28 -6.92 0.99
C SER A 230 -1.72 -7.67 -0.26
N THR A 231 -3.00 -8.07 -0.31
CA THR A 231 -3.68 -8.67 -1.47
C THR A 231 -4.29 -7.59 -2.37
N LEU A 232 -4.72 -7.95 -3.58
CA LEU A 232 -5.44 -7.02 -4.48
C LEU A 232 -6.71 -6.46 -3.79
N THR A 233 -7.51 -7.32 -3.17
CA THR A 233 -8.72 -6.93 -2.44
C THR A 233 -8.41 -5.97 -1.29
N MET A 234 -7.31 -6.17 -0.55
CA MET A 234 -6.87 -5.23 0.48
C MET A 234 -6.47 -3.87 -0.08
N GLN A 235 -5.92 -3.83 -1.30
CA GLN A 235 -5.60 -2.57 -1.97
C GLN A 235 -6.85 -1.81 -2.38
N ILE A 236 -7.89 -2.51 -2.85
CA ILE A 236 -9.19 -1.90 -3.12
C ILE A 236 -9.80 -1.37 -1.81
N ALA A 237 -9.81 -2.17 -0.74
CA ALA A 237 -10.32 -1.74 0.57
C ALA A 237 -9.61 -0.45 1.05
N LYS A 238 -8.28 -0.43 0.94
CA LYS A 238 -7.44 0.73 1.28
C LYS A 238 -7.82 1.99 0.50
N ASN A 239 -8.01 1.86 -0.81
CA ASN A 239 -8.18 3.00 -1.71
C ASN A 239 -9.60 3.58 -1.66
N HIS A 240 -10.62 2.78 -1.34
CA HIS A 240 -12.02 3.20 -1.44
C HIS A 240 -12.71 3.44 -0.09
N PHE A 241 -12.30 2.74 0.97
CA PHE A 241 -13.04 2.75 2.24
C PHE A 241 -12.23 3.30 3.42
N THR A 242 -10.91 3.13 3.43
CA THR A 242 -10.09 3.49 4.59
C THR A 242 -9.24 4.74 4.35
N SER A 243 -7.92 4.59 4.25
CA SER A 243 -6.98 5.69 3.98
C SER A 243 -5.64 5.14 3.50
N THR A 244 -4.73 6.03 3.09
CA THR A 244 -3.35 5.68 2.75
C THR A 244 -2.39 5.78 3.94
N ASN A 245 -2.88 6.22 5.12
CA ASN A 245 -2.06 6.41 6.33
C ASN A 245 -1.48 5.10 6.85
N ARG A 246 -0.21 5.09 7.27
CA ARG A 246 0.43 3.88 7.79
C ARG A 246 -0.01 3.61 9.24
N SER A 247 -1.07 2.82 9.41
CA SER A 247 -1.57 2.37 10.72
C SER A 247 -1.87 0.87 10.72
N ILE A 248 -1.55 0.19 11.83
CA ILE A 248 -1.88 -1.22 12.05
C ILE A 248 -3.40 -1.38 12.10
N THR A 249 -4.11 -0.52 12.84
CA THR A 249 -5.58 -0.51 12.92
C THR A 249 -6.18 -0.45 11.52
N ARG A 250 -5.76 0.53 10.71
CA ARG A 250 -6.21 0.66 9.32
C ARG A 250 -5.95 -0.60 8.50
N LYS A 251 -4.76 -1.21 8.64
CA LYS A 251 -4.41 -2.44 7.90
C LYS A 251 -5.31 -3.62 8.26
N PHE A 252 -5.67 -3.78 9.54
CA PHE A 252 -6.63 -4.79 9.96
C PHE A 252 -8.06 -4.46 9.54
N THR A 253 -8.42 -3.17 9.45
CA THR A 253 -9.67 -2.73 8.80
C THR A 253 -9.70 -3.12 7.33
N ASP A 254 -8.60 -2.96 6.58
CA ASP A 254 -8.54 -3.42 5.18
C ASP A 254 -8.76 -4.94 5.06
N ILE A 255 -8.18 -5.73 5.98
CA ILE A 255 -8.38 -7.19 6.03
C ILE A 255 -9.84 -7.53 6.29
N TYR A 256 -10.46 -6.87 7.28
CA TYR A 256 -11.88 -7.05 7.59
C TYR A 256 -12.76 -6.72 6.39
N MET A 257 -12.56 -5.54 5.77
CA MET A 257 -13.31 -5.12 4.59
C MET A 257 -13.11 -6.09 3.42
N SER A 258 -11.89 -6.60 3.23
CA SER A 258 -11.59 -7.54 2.15
C SER A 258 -12.35 -8.86 2.32
N ILE A 259 -12.24 -9.48 3.50
CA ILE A 259 -12.80 -10.82 3.76
C ILE A 259 -14.32 -10.79 3.90
N PHE A 260 -14.86 -9.80 4.63
CA PHE A 260 -16.25 -9.82 5.07
C PHE A 260 -17.17 -8.91 4.27
N GLN A 261 -16.61 -7.95 3.53
CA GLN A 261 -17.41 -7.03 2.71
C GLN A 261 -17.17 -7.31 1.22
N ILE A 262 -15.99 -7.04 0.69
CA ILE A 262 -15.74 -7.08 -0.75
C ILE A 262 -15.90 -8.51 -1.31
N GLU A 263 -15.19 -9.50 -0.77
CA GLU A 263 -15.20 -10.89 -1.29
C GLU A 263 -16.50 -11.65 -1.00
N LYS A 264 -17.40 -11.08 -0.20
CA LYS A 264 -18.74 -11.63 0.03
C LYS A 264 -19.77 -11.11 -0.96
N HIS A 265 -19.53 -9.94 -1.56
CA HIS A 265 -20.46 -9.31 -2.49
C HIS A 265 -20.01 -9.42 -3.95
N TYR A 266 -18.73 -9.69 -4.20
CA TYR A 266 -18.16 -9.69 -5.55
C TYR A 266 -17.31 -10.92 -5.83
N THR A 267 -17.36 -11.36 -7.08
CA THR A 267 -16.49 -12.39 -7.64
C THR A 267 -15.06 -11.87 -7.83
N LYS A 268 -14.10 -12.78 -8.01
CA LYS A 268 -12.70 -12.42 -8.29
C LYS A 268 -12.54 -11.58 -9.56
N GLN A 269 -13.39 -11.84 -10.54
CA GLN A 269 -13.37 -11.17 -11.84
C GLN A 269 -13.81 -9.70 -11.68
N GLU A 270 -14.92 -9.47 -10.97
CA GLU A 270 -15.40 -8.11 -10.65
C GLU A 270 -14.40 -7.35 -9.77
N ILE A 271 -13.78 -8.02 -8.79
CA ILE A 271 -12.74 -7.42 -7.95
C ILE A 271 -11.56 -6.95 -8.81
N LEU A 272 -11.12 -7.77 -9.76
CA LEU A 272 -10.05 -7.38 -10.68
C LEU A 272 -10.51 -6.22 -11.59
N GLU A 273 -11.75 -6.24 -12.08
CA GLU A 273 -12.32 -5.15 -12.87
C GLU A 273 -12.32 -3.81 -12.11
N PHE A 274 -12.70 -3.79 -10.82
CA PHE A 274 -12.56 -2.59 -9.99
C PHE A 274 -11.11 -2.13 -9.90
N TYR A 275 -10.19 -3.08 -9.70
CA TYR A 275 -8.77 -2.79 -9.53
C TYR A 275 -8.12 -2.21 -10.79
N VAL A 276 -8.40 -2.74 -11.98
CA VAL A 276 -7.73 -2.30 -13.22
C VAL A 276 -8.26 -0.97 -13.74
N ASN A 277 -9.52 -0.66 -13.47
CA ASN A 277 -10.10 0.57 -13.97
C ASN A 277 -9.72 1.75 -13.06
N ALA A 278 -9.57 1.55 -11.76
CA ALA A 278 -9.43 2.62 -10.76
C ALA A 278 -8.17 3.52 -10.83
N PRO A 279 -6.95 2.98 -11.00
CA PRO A 279 -5.74 3.69 -10.62
C PRO A 279 -5.30 4.68 -11.70
N TYR A 280 -4.64 5.74 -11.25
CA TYR A 280 -3.79 6.53 -12.12
C TYR A 280 -2.57 5.71 -12.53
N LEU A 281 -2.26 5.68 -13.82
CA LEU A 281 -1.17 4.91 -14.40
C LEU A 281 -0.17 5.79 -15.16
N GLY A 282 -0.04 7.07 -14.80
CA GLY A 282 0.93 7.98 -15.42
C GLY A 282 0.39 8.67 -16.68
N SER A 283 1.08 9.71 -17.15
CA SER A 283 0.74 10.48 -18.37
C SER A 283 -0.74 10.83 -18.54
N GLY A 284 -1.43 11.21 -17.45
CA GLY A 284 -2.86 11.55 -17.48
C GLY A 284 -3.83 10.35 -17.63
N ALA A 285 -3.34 9.11 -17.70
CA ALA A 285 -4.15 7.92 -17.90
C ALA A 285 -4.70 7.36 -16.58
N TRP A 286 -6.01 7.11 -16.54
CA TRP A 286 -6.70 6.48 -15.42
C TRP A 286 -7.34 5.17 -15.88
N GLY A 287 -6.91 4.07 -15.27
CA GLY A 287 -7.30 2.73 -15.66
C GLY A 287 -6.46 2.16 -16.80
N VAL A 288 -6.48 0.83 -16.90
CA VAL A 288 -5.60 0.08 -17.81
C VAL A 288 -5.90 0.34 -19.29
N GLU A 289 -7.17 0.44 -19.70
CA GLU A 289 -7.52 0.70 -21.10
C GLU A 289 -6.91 2.01 -21.58
N GLN A 290 -7.14 3.08 -20.82
CA GLN A 290 -6.56 4.38 -21.17
C GLN A 290 -5.04 4.32 -21.17
N ALA A 291 -4.41 3.66 -20.20
CA ALA A 291 -2.96 3.55 -20.17
C ALA A 291 -2.42 2.85 -21.44
N CYS A 292 -3.11 1.82 -21.92
CA CYS A 292 -2.73 1.14 -23.16
C CYS A 292 -2.89 2.06 -24.39
N LEU A 293 -3.98 2.83 -24.47
CA LEU A 293 -4.18 3.82 -25.52
C LEU A 293 -3.09 4.92 -25.49
N THR A 294 -2.77 5.42 -24.29
CA THR A 294 -1.76 6.46 -24.08
C THR A 294 -0.35 5.99 -24.43
N TYR A 295 0.06 4.81 -23.95
CA TYR A 295 1.45 4.34 -24.11
C TYR A 295 1.70 3.56 -25.39
N PHE A 296 0.72 2.79 -25.87
CA PHE A 296 0.89 1.87 -26.99
C PHE A 296 0.04 2.23 -28.21
N GLY A 297 -0.94 3.14 -28.06
CA GLY A 297 -1.86 3.50 -29.14
C GLY A 297 -2.84 2.40 -29.52
N LYS A 298 -3.10 1.44 -28.63
CA LYS A 298 -4.00 0.31 -28.85
C LYS A 298 -4.77 -0.09 -27.60
N SER A 299 -5.89 -0.78 -27.80
CA SER A 299 -6.74 -1.26 -26.73
C SER A 299 -6.02 -2.24 -25.82
N ALA A 300 -6.37 -2.29 -24.53
CA ALA A 300 -5.79 -3.25 -23.59
C ALA A 300 -6.10 -4.70 -24.00
N LYS A 301 -7.11 -4.93 -24.84
CA LYS A 301 -7.44 -6.25 -25.42
C LYS A 301 -6.34 -6.79 -26.35
N ASP A 302 -5.58 -5.89 -26.97
CA ASP A 302 -4.63 -6.19 -28.04
C ASP A 302 -3.16 -6.09 -27.59
N ILE A 303 -2.92 -6.01 -26.28
CA ILE A 303 -1.56 -5.89 -25.75
C ILE A 303 -0.86 -7.26 -25.66
N ASN A 304 0.44 -7.25 -25.87
CA ASN A 304 1.30 -8.42 -25.71
C ASN A 304 1.84 -8.53 -24.27
N LEU A 305 2.55 -9.63 -23.99
CA LEU A 305 3.14 -9.91 -22.68
C LEU A 305 4.10 -8.82 -22.18
N ALA A 306 4.90 -8.20 -23.06
CA ALA A 306 5.85 -7.16 -22.66
C ALA A 306 5.15 -5.86 -22.24
N GLU A 307 4.09 -5.50 -22.95
CA GLU A 307 3.22 -4.35 -22.67
C GLU A 307 2.40 -4.58 -21.40
N ALA A 308 1.80 -5.76 -21.23
CA ALA A 308 1.12 -6.18 -20.01
C ALA A 308 2.03 -6.10 -18.79
N ALA A 309 3.28 -6.57 -18.93
CA ALA A 309 4.29 -6.49 -17.86
C ALA A 309 4.67 -5.04 -17.51
N MET A 310 4.69 -4.13 -18.50
CA MET A 310 4.94 -2.72 -18.26
C MET A 310 3.79 -2.11 -17.45
N ILE A 311 2.55 -2.28 -17.91
CA ILE A 311 1.35 -1.77 -17.23
C ILE A 311 1.23 -2.31 -15.81
N ALA A 312 1.37 -3.63 -15.61
CA ALA A 312 1.36 -4.23 -14.27
C ALA A 312 2.47 -3.68 -13.36
N GLY A 313 3.63 -3.33 -13.94
CA GLY A 313 4.73 -2.71 -13.21
C GLY A 313 4.41 -1.33 -12.65
N MET A 314 3.55 -0.57 -13.33
CA MET A 314 3.23 0.82 -13.02
C MET A 314 2.30 0.99 -11.81
N PHE A 315 1.47 -0.02 -11.48
CA PHE A 315 0.58 0.04 -10.31
C PHE A 315 1.30 0.37 -8.99
N GLN A 316 2.57 -0.04 -8.86
CA GLN A 316 3.36 0.21 -7.65
C GLN A 316 3.68 1.71 -7.46
N ALA A 317 4.09 2.39 -8.54
CA ALA A 317 4.54 3.78 -8.50
C ALA A 317 4.43 4.42 -9.90
N PRO A 318 3.22 4.85 -10.31
CA PRO A 318 2.94 5.26 -11.69
C PRO A 318 3.90 6.33 -12.23
N ASN A 319 4.13 7.40 -11.46
CA ASN A 319 5.02 8.49 -11.87
C ASN A 319 6.50 8.08 -11.93
N THR A 320 6.93 7.19 -11.04
CA THR A 320 8.33 6.71 -10.99
C THR A 320 8.64 5.78 -12.16
N TYR A 321 7.64 5.01 -12.59
CA TYR A 321 7.76 4.05 -13.68
C TYR A 321 7.10 4.52 -14.98
N ASP A 322 6.75 5.81 -15.09
CA ASP A 322 6.25 6.40 -16.33
C ASP A 322 7.36 6.35 -17.39
N PRO A 323 7.19 5.60 -18.49
CA PRO A 323 8.24 5.42 -19.48
C PRO A 323 8.49 6.67 -20.33
N ASN A 324 7.57 7.63 -20.36
CA ASN A 324 7.76 8.93 -21.02
C ASN A 324 8.69 9.86 -20.21
N ILE A 325 8.83 9.61 -18.90
CA ILE A 325 9.64 10.42 -17.98
C ILE A 325 10.91 9.67 -17.56
N HIS A 326 10.79 8.38 -17.24
CA HIS A 326 11.84 7.53 -16.68
C HIS A 326 11.92 6.16 -17.38
N PRO A 327 12.32 6.11 -18.67
CA PRO A 327 12.32 4.88 -19.47
C PRO A 327 13.18 3.75 -18.86
N ASP A 328 14.33 4.08 -18.29
CA ASP A 328 15.22 3.09 -17.65
C ASP A 328 14.61 2.45 -16.40
N LEU A 329 13.85 3.22 -15.62
CA LEU A 329 13.16 2.72 -14.43
C LEU A 329 11.96 1.86 -14.83
N ALA A 330 11.22 2.30 -15.85
CA ALA A 330 10.12 1.53 -16.43
C ALA A 330 10.61 0.17 -16.97
N GLU A 331 11.73 0.14 -17.71
CA GLU A 331 12.30 -1.10 -18.25
C GLU A 331 12.72 -2.06 -17.13
N LYS A 332 13.46 -1.57 -16.12
CA LYS A 332 13.85 -2.42 -14.95
C LYS A 332 12.63 -2.97 -14.22
N ARG A 333 11.57 -2.16 -14.09
CA ARG A 333 10.32 -2.60 -13.44
C ARG A 333 9.58 -3.64 -14.28
N ARG A 334 9.47 -3.44 -15.60
CA ARG A 334 8.89 -4.40 -16.55
C ARG A 334 9.61 -5.76 -16.50
N GLN A 335 10.95 -5.76 -16.49
CA GLN A 335 11.76 -6.98 -16.34
C GLN A 335 11.51 -7.69 -15.00
N THR A 336 11.32 -6.91 -13.92
CA THR A 336 10.95 -7.47 -12.62
C THR A 336 9.59 -8.17 -12.70
N VAL A 337 8.60 -7.57 -13.37
CA VAL A 337 7.28 -8.19 -13.58
C VAL A 337 7.40 -9.49 -14.36
N LEU A 338 8.11 -9.50 -15.49
CA LEU A 338 8.35 -10.71 -16.28
C LEU A 338 9.01 -11.82 -15.43
N TYR A 339 9.98 -11.46 -14.59
CA TYR A 339 10.62 -12.40 -13.68
C TYR A 339 9.62 -12.96 -12.65
N LEU A 340 8.72 -12.12 -12.11
CA LEU A 340 7.67 -12.55 -11.19
C LEU A 340 6.67 -13.48 -11.86
N MET A 341 6.25 -13.19 -13.09
CA MET A 341 5.37 -14.06 -13.89
C MET A 341 5.99 -15.44 -14.09
N LYS A 342 7.26 -15.49 -14.54
CA LYS A 342 8.00 -16.75 -14.70
C LYS A 342 8.16 -17.49 -13.37
N ARG A 343 8.58 -16.79 -12.31
CA ARG A 343 8.78 -17.38 -10.97
C ARG A 343 7.49 -18.00 -10.41
N HIS A 344 6.35 -17.38 -10.70
CA HIS A 344 5.04 -17.85 -10.29
C HIS A 344 4.38 -18.80 -11.30
N LYS A 345 5.08 -19.16 -12.38
CA LYS A 345 4.66 -20.10 -13.43
C LYS A 345 3.45 -19.65 -14.25
N TYR A 346 3.25 -18.33 -14.37
CA TYR A 346 2.28 -17.76 -15.31
C TYR A 346 2.79 -17.73 -16.75
N ILE A 347 4.12 -17.73 -16.92
CA ILE A 347 4.77 -17.84 -18.23
C ILE A 347 5.93 -18.84 -18.15
N ASP A 348 6.29 -19.42 -19.28
CA ASP A 348 7.43 -20.30 -19.41
C ASP A 348 8.76 -19.56 -19.70
N GLU A 349 9.85 -20.33 -19.79
CA GLU A 349 11.18 -19.78 -20.09
C GLU A 349 11.27 -19.14 -21.48
N LYS A 350 10.55 -19.69 -22.47
CA LYS A 350 10.59 -19.20 -23.85
C LYS A 350 9.84 -17.88 -23.98
N GLU A 351 8.66 -17.79 -23.40
CA GLU A 351 7.83 -16.58 -23.34
C GLU A 351 8.56 -15.47 -22.59
N TYR A 352 9.16 -15.78 -21.43
CA TYR A 352 10.01 -14.84 -20.69
C TYR A 352 11.12 -14.27 -21.57
N ASN A 353 11.91 -15.15 -22.22
CA ASN A 353 13.03 -14.71 -23.06
C ASN A 353 12.58 -13.96 -24.32
N ALA A 354 11.40 -14.27 -24.88
CA ALA A 354 10.83 -13.52 -25.99
C ALA A 354 10.39 -12.12 -25.55
N ALA A 355 9.65 -12.00 -24.44
CA ALA A 355 9.20 -10.72 -23.91
C ALA A 355 10.35 -9.82 -23.44
N MET A 356 11.46 -10.40 -22.97
CA MET A 356 12.67 -9.65 -22.61
C MET A 356 13.31 -8.92 -23.81
N LYS A 357 13.09 -9.39 -25.06
CA LYS A 357 13.63 -8.74 -26.28
C LYS A 357 12.84 -7.50 -26.74
N LEU A 358 11.58 -7.40 -26.31
CA LEU A 358 10.69 -6.26 -26.54
C LEU A 358 10.89 -5.24 -25.42
N THR A 359 11.89 -4.38 -25.58
CA THR A 359 12.23 -3.32 -24.62
C THR A 359 11.22 -2.17 -24.65
N VAL A 360 11.13 -1.39 -23.57
CA VAL A 360 10.20 -0.24 -23.45
C VAL A 360 10.21 0.67 -24.68
N ASP A 361 11.39 1.03 -25.20
CA ASP A 361 11.54 1.89 -26.39
C ASP A 361 10.90 1.31 -27.67
N LYS A 362 10.78 -0.02 -27.76
CA LYS A 362 10.18 -0.70 -28.93
C LYS A 362 8.67 -0.85 -28.84
N ILE A 363 8.11 -0.83 -27.63
CA ILE A 363 6.68 -1.05 -27.40
C ILE A 363 5.89 0.26 -27.29
N LEU A 364 6.55 1.38 -26.98
CA LEU A 364 5.88 2.69 -26.92
C LEU A 364 5.45 3.21 -28.29
N LYS A 365 4.27 3.84 -28.31
CA LYS A 365 3.83 4.67 -29.45
C LYS A 365 4.84 5.79 -29.65
N LYS A 366 5.33 5.95 -30.88
CA LYS A 366 6.16 7.12 -31.25
C LYS A 366 5.28 8.37 -31.23
N SER A 367 5.70 9.39 -30.48
CA SER A 367 5.02 10.69 -30.45
C SER A 367 4.95 11.27 -31.86
N ASP A 368 3.74 11.50 -32.34
CA ASP A 368 3.41 12.20 -33.59
C ASP A 368 3.54 13.72 -33.45
N GLY A 369 3.97 14.24 -32.30
CA GLY A 369 4.11 15.69 -32.06
C GLY A 369 2.78 16.45 -32.05
N THR A 370 1.65 15.74 -32.17
CA THR A 370 0.28 16.28 -32.24
C THR A 370 -0.51 16.05 -30.94
N GLY A 371 0.18 15.81 -29.82
CA GLY A 371 -0.48 15.76 -28.52
C GLY A 371 -1.10 17.12 -28.20
N ASP A 372 -2.43 17.17 -28.07
CA ASP A 372 -3.21 18.35 -27.73
C ASP A 372 -2.58 19.07 -26.54
N ALA A 373 -1.83 20.14 -26.81
CA ALA A 373 -0.85 20.70 -25.90
C ALA A 373 -1.46 21.59 -24.80
N ASN A 374 -2.76 21.44 -24.48
CA ASN A 374 -3.38 22.28 -23.47
C ASN A 374 -4.47 21.54 -22.66
N PRO A 375 -4.07 20.72 -21.66
CA PRO A 375 -5.01 20.02 -20.78
C PRO A 375 -5.84 20.95 -19.85
N HIS A 376 -5.74 22.27 -19.98
CA HIS A 376 -6.32 23.24 -19.03
C HIS A 376 -6.99 24.44 -19.73
N LYS A 377 -7.77 24.19 -20.78
CA LYS A 377 -8.49 25.25 -21.50
C LYS A 377 -9.63 25.78 -20.64
N TYR A 378 -9.79 27.12 -20.56
CA TYR A 378 -10.85 27.80 -19.79
C TYR A 378 -10.78 27.58 -18.26
N GLN A 379 -9.60 27.25 -17.73
CA GLN A 379 -9.43 26.84 -16.33
C GLN A 379 -9.96 27.85 -15.31
N SER A 380 -9.85 29.16 -15.60
CA SER A 380 -10.37 30.21 -14.71
C SER A 380 -11.89 30.12 -14.53
N PHE A 381 -12.62 29.82 -15.59
CA PHE A 381 -14.07 29.63 -15.55
C PHE A 381 -14.43 28.32 -14.85
N ILE A 382 -13.73 27.24 -15.20
CA ILE A 382 -13.92 25.91 -14.60
C ILE A 382 -13.73 25.96 -13.09
N ASP A 383 -12.67 26.62 -12.59
CA ASP A 383 -12.41 26.74 -11.16
C ASP A 383 -13.55 27.45 -10.42
N ALA A 384 -14.14 28.49 -11.04
CA ALA A 384 -15.31 29.18 -10.48
C ALA A 384 -16.55 28.27 -10.45
N VAL A 385 -16.80 27.51 -11.52
CA VAL A 385 -17.90 26.51 -11.58
C VAL A 385 -17.73 25.44 -10.50
N VAL A 386 -16.50 24.94 -10.28
CA VAL A 386 -16.23 23.95 -9.24
C VAL A 386 -16.55 24.48 -7.85
N VAL A 387 -16.21 25.74 -7.57
CA VAL A 387 -16.55 26.39 -6.29
C VAL A 387 -18.06 26.51 -6.15
N ASP A 388 -18.76 27.05 -7.16
CA ASP A 388 -20.22 27.20 -7.14
C ASP A 388 -20.95 25.86 -6.92
N VAL A 389 -20.54 24.82 -7.64
CA VAL A 389 -21.12 23.47 -7.50
C VAL A 389 -20.93 22.94 -6.07
N LYS A 390 -19.74 23.11 -5.49
CA LYS A 390 -19.47 22.66 -4.11
C LYS A 390 -20.32 23.42 -3.09
N GLU A 391 -20.45 24.73 -3.25
CA GLU A 391 -21.25 25.56 -2.34
C GLU A 391 -22.73 25.22 -2.42
N ARG A 392 -23.27 24.99 -3.62
CA ARG A 392 -24.69 24.69 -3.84
C ARG A 392 -25.09 23.27 -3.48
N THR A 393 -24.21 22.30 -3.71
CA THR A 393 -24.56 20.87 -3.61
C THR A 393 -23.89 20.16 -2.43
N GLY A 394 -22.81 20.72 -1.88
CA GLY A 394 -21.95 20.03 -0.91
C GLY A 394 -21.09 18.91 -1.53
N LEU A 395 -21.13 18.72 -2.85
CA LEU A 395 -20.47 17.63 -3.56
C LEU A 395 -19.32 18.18 -4.42
N ASN A 396 -18.26 17.39 -4.55
CA ASN A 396 -17.10 17.75 -5.37
C ASN A 396 -17.22 17.12 -6.78
N PRO A 397 -17.34 17.91 -7.86
CA PRO A 397 -17.55 17.38 -9.22
C PRO A 397 -16.38 16.58 -9.77
N TYR A 398 -15.19 16.67 -9.15
CA TYR A 398 -14.07 15.77 -9.45
C TYR A 398 -14.24 14.34 -8.92
N ASN A 399 -15.09 14.17 -7.91
CA ASN A 399 -15.27 12.91 -7.19
C ASN A 399 -16.65 12.29 -7.44
N VAL A 400 -17.62 13.13 -7.82
CA VAL A 400 -19.00 12.76 -8.02
C VAL A 400 -19.38 13.10 -9.45
N SER A 401 -19.89 12.13 -10.20
CA SER A 401 -20.30 12.33 -11.60
C SER A 401 -21.52 13.24 -11.66
N MET A 402 -21.43 14.27 -12.49
CA MET A 402 -22.49 15.25 -12.68
C MET A 402 -22.58 15.68 -14.14
N GLN A 403 -23.77 16.07 -14.56
CA GLN A 403 -23.94 16.89 -15.77
C GLN A 403 -24.13 18.34 -15.32
N ILE A 404 -23.16 19.19 -15.64
CA ILE A 404 -23.09 20.57 -15.15
C ILE A 404 -23.34 21.50 -16.33
N TYR A 405 -24.52 22.10 -16.37
CA TYR A 405 -24.89 23.11 -17.35
C TYR A 405 -24.51 24.49 -16.81
N THR A 406 -23.60 25.17 -17.51
CA THR A 406 -23.06 26.45 -17.09
C THR A 406 -23.62 27.60 -17.90
N THR A 407 -23.32 28.82 -17.46
CA THR A 407 -23.63 30.05 -18.19
C THR A 407 -22.51 30.45 -19.17
N MET A 408 -21.49 29.62 -19.37
CA MET A 408 -20.35 29.97 -20.22
C MET A 408 -20.81 30.24 -21.65
N ASN A 409 -20.41 31.40 -22.19
CA ASN A 409 -20.43 31.64 -23.62
C ASN A 409 -19.03 31.36 -24.17
N LYS A 410 -18.91 30.36 -25.04
CA LYS A 410 -17.62 29.85 -25.50
C LYS A 410 -16.81 30.87 -26.30
N GLU A 411 -17.49 31.68 -27.11
CA GLU A 411 -16.84 32.72 -27.91
C GLU A 411 -16.30 33.84 -27.01
N GLN A 412 -17.12 34.32 -26.08
CA GLN A 412 -16.70 35.34 -25.12
C GLN A 412 -15.58 34.85 -24.20
N GLN A 413 -15.68 33.62 -23.70
CA GLN A 413 -14.62 33.01 -22.90
C GLN A 413 -13.31 32.91 -23.70
N GLN A 414 -13.37 32.46 -24.96
CA GLN A 414 -12.18 32.38 -25.80
C GLN A 414 -11.54 33.76 -26.02
N HIS A 415 -12.36 34.80 -26.23
CA HIS A 415 -11.85 36.16 -26.36
C HIS A 415 -11.13 36.64 -25.08
N VAL A 416 -11.70 36.36 -23.91
CA VAL A 416 -11.05 36.65 -22.62
C VAL A 416 -9.73 35.90 -22.50
N GLU A 417 -9.67 34.61 -22.83
CA GLU A 417 -8.42 33.84 -22.82
C GLU A 417 -7.37 34.44 -23.75
N ASP A 418 -7.76 34.89 -24.95
CA ASP A 418 -6.83 35.46 -25.91
C ASP A 418 -6.25 36.81 -25.44
N VAL A 419 -7.05 37.62 -24.74
CA VAL A 419 -6.58 38.84 -24.07
C VAL A 419 -5.60 38.48 -22.95
N MET A 420 -5.99 37.56 -22.06
CA MET A 420 -5.18 37.18 -20.88
C MET A 420 -3.86 36.50 -21.27
N ASN A 421 -3.84 35.76 -22.38
CA ASN A 421 -2.64 35.12 -22.91
C ASN A 421 -1.83 36.01 -23.87
N GLY A 422 -2.23 37.28 -24.02
CA GLY A 422 -1.48 38.27 -24.77
C GLY A 422 -1.54 38.13 -26.31
N LYS A 423 -2.52 37.38 -26.83
CA LYS A 423 -2.72 37.21 -28.28
C LYS A 423 -3.39 38.43 -28.93
N THR A 424 -4.40 38.98 -28.26
CA THR A 424 -5.20 40.12 -28.75
C THR A 424 -4.93 41.41 -27.98
N PHE A 425 -4.16 41.35 -26.89
CA PHE A 425 -3.81 42.49 -26.06
C PHE A 425 -2.33 42.46 -25.66
N LYS A 426 -1.63 43.59 -25.77
CA LYS A 426 -0.23 43.71 -25.35
C LYS A 426 -0.15 44.19 -23.91
N TRP A 427 0.29 43.31 -23.02
CA TRP A 427 0.55 43.64 -21.62
C TRP A 427 1.82 44.48 -21.48
N GLU A 428 1.85 45.33 -20.45
CA GLU A 428 2.95 46.27 -20.20
C GLU A 428 4.28 45.56 -19.93
N ASN A 429 4.27 44.51 -19.12
CA ASN A 429 5.42 43.68 -18.77
C ASN A 429 4.95 42.30 -18.28
N ASP A 430 5.88 41.40 -17.94
CA ASP A 430 5.56 40.01 -17.54
C ASP A 430 5.04 39.86 -16.10
N VAL A 431 5.06 40.93 -15.30
CA VAL A 431 4.66 40.93 -13.89
C VAL A 431 3.21 41.38 -13.71
N VAL A 432 2.73 42.29 -14.56
CA VAL A 432 1.35 42.79 -14.51
C VAL A 432 0.35 41.63 -14.67
N GLN A 433 -0.69 41.61 -13.85
CA GLN A 433 -1.74 40.59 -13.86
C GLN A 433 -3.12 41.26 -13.95
N GLY A 434 -4.12 40.51 -14.41
CA GLY A 434 -5.50 40.98 -14.50
C GLY A 434 -6.50 39.98 -13.94
N GLY A 435 -7.68 40.48 -13.62
CA GLY A 435 -8.88 39.71 -13.33
C GLY A 435 -10.02 40.28 -14.17
N VAL A 436 -10.75 39.43 -14.90
CA VAL A 436 -11.85 39.82 -15.78
C VAL A 436 -13.05 38.93 -15.49
N ALA A 437 -14.24 39.53 -15.38
CA ALA A 437 -15.50 38.82 -15.37
C ALA A 437 -16.46 39.51 -16.36
N VAL A 438 -17.08 38.72 -17.23
CA VAL A 438 -18.10 39.19 -18.18
C VAL A 438 -19.43 38.67 -17.69
N VAL A 439 -20.37 39.59 -17.47
CA VAL A 439 -21.66 39.29 -16.86
C VAL A 439 -22.78 39.79 -17.77
N ASP A 440 -23.80 38.96 -17.97
CA ASP A 440 -25.01 39.37 -18.65
C ASP A 440 -25.79 40.37 -17.77
N VAL A 441 -26.00 41.58 -18.29
CA VAL A 441 -26.58 42.71 -17.53
C VAL A 441 -28.03 42.45 -17.11
N LYS A 442 -28.78 41.60 -17.83
CA LYS A 442 -30.19 41.34 -17.55
C LYS A 442 -30.40 40.23 -16.52
N THR A 443 -29.55 39.20 -16.57
CA THR A 443 -29.71 37.96 -15.79
C THR A 443 -28.71 37.84 -14.65
N GLY A 444 -27.61 38.60 -14.70
CA GLY A 444 -26.48 38.43 -13.78
C GLY A 444 -25.65 37.18 -14.06
N ALA A 445 -25.92 36.44 -15.14
CA ALA A 445 -25.20 35.23 -15.50
C ALA A 445 -23.75 35.55 -15.90
N VAL A 446 -22.79 34.79 -15.36
CA VAL A 446 -21.37 34.97 -15.71
C VAL A 446 -21.08 34.23 -17.02
N ALA A 447 -20.82 34.99 -18.08
CA ALA A 447 -20.60 34.46 -19.42
C ALA A 447 -19.13 34.09 -19.68
N ALA A 448 -18.19 34.81 -19.06
CA ALA A 448 -16.76 34.52 -19.16
C ALA A 448 -15.97 35.00 -17.93
N ILE A 449 -14.85 34.34 -17.62
CA ILE A 449 -13.95 34.66 -16.50
C ILE A 449 -12.48 34.52 -16.93
N GLY A 450 -11.65 35.52 -16.65
CA GLY A 450 -10.19 35.48 -16.76
C GLY A 450 -9.55 35.73 -15.40
N GLY A 451 -8.95 34.71 -14.78
CA GLY A 451 -8.40 34.77 -13.42
C GLY A 451 -6.93 35.20 -13.31
N GLY A 452 -6.23 35.27 -14.44
CA GLY A 452 -4.82 35.62 -14.50
C GLY A 452 -4.27 35.40 -15.91
N ARG A 453 -3.05 35.86 -16.15
CA ARG A 453 -2.38 35.65 -17.45
C ARG A 453 -1.71 34.28 -17.48
N ASN A 454 -1.70 33.63 -18.66
CA ASN A 454 -1.02 32.35 -18.90
C ASN A 454 -1.40 31.26 -17.89
N VAL A 455 -2.69 31.19 -17.52
CA VAL A 455 -3.18 30.17 -16.59
C VAL A 455 -3.21 28.83 -17.29
N ASN A 456 -2.38 27.91 -16.81
CA ASN A 456 -2.22 26.56 -17.37
C ASN A 456 -2.29 25.47 -16.31
N ALA A 457 -2.87 25.77 -15.15
CA ALA A 457 -3.00 24.83 -14.04
C ALA A 457 -4.29 25.10 -13.27
N ALA A 458 -4.94 24.03 -12.83
CA ALA A 458 -6.12 24.09 -11.98
C ALA A 458 -5.81 24.72 -10.61
N ARG A 459 -6.78 25.44 -10.05
CA ARG A 459 -6.74 26.03 -8.71
C ARG A 459 -5.61 27.04 -8.52
N THR A 460 -5.22 27.71 -9.59
CA THR A 460 -4.38 28.91 -9.50
C THR A 460 -5.22 30.05 -8.90
N LEU A 461 -4.55 31.10 -8.41
CA LEU A 461 -5.25 32.26 -7.86
C LEU A 461 -6.12 32.90 -8.95
N ASN A 462 -7.44 32.78 -8.81
CA ASN A 462 -8.40 33.40 -9.71
C ASN A 462 -8.68 34.83 -9.26
N ARG A 463 -8.01 35.80 -9.88
CA ARG A 463 -8.10 37.22 -9.51
C ARG A 463 -9.46 37.84 -9.80
N ALA A 464 -10.26 37.25 -10.69
CA ALA A 464 -11.60 37.76 -10.97
C ALA A 464 -12.58 37.46 -9.83
N THR A 465 -12.37 36.36 -9.09
CA THR A 465 -13.32 35.87 -8.08
C THR A 465 -12.76 35.88 -6.65
N GLN A 466 -11.45 35.82 -6.48
CA GLN A 466 -10.79 35.67 -5.16
C GLN A 466 -10.03 36.91 -4.70
N LEU A 467 -9.73 37.85 -5.60
CA LEU A 467 -8.95 39.03 -5.24
C LEU A 467 -9.83 40.08 -4.55
N ASN A 468 -9.60 40.29 -3.26
CA ASN A 468 -10.22 41.38 -2.51
C ASN A 468 -9.25 42.58 -2.44
N LYS A 469 -9.53 43.63 -3.21
CA LYS A 469 -8.70 44.85 -3.30
C LYS A 469 -9.59 46.10 -3.24
N GLN A 470 -9.00 47.20 -2.81
CA GLN A 470 -9.65 48.51 -2.87
C GLN A 470 -10.00 48.85 -4.33
N ILE A 471 -11.28 49.14 -4.58
CA ILE A 471 -11.83 49.36 -5.91
C ILE A 471 -11.56 50.78 -6.46
N GLY A 472 -11.10 51.70 -5.60
CA GLY A 472 -10.77 53.06 -5.99
C GLY A 472 -12.00 53.83 -6.48
N SER A 473 -11.85 54.66 -7.51
CA SER A 473 -12.91 55.55 -7.99
C SER A 473 -14.10 54.82 -8.63
N THR A 474 -14.02 53.52 -8.93
CA THR A 474 -15.18 52.73 -9.39
C THR A 474 -16.26 52.60 -8.30
N ALA A 475 -15.94 52.95 -7.04
CA ALA A 475 -16.90 53.06 -5.95
C ALA A 475 -17.89 54.22 -6.14
N LYS A 476 -17.48 55.32 -6.79
CA LYS A 476 -18.23 56.59 -6.79
C LYS A 476 -19.68 56.46 -7.29
N PRO A 477 -19.98 55.73 -8.38
CA PRO A 477 -21.37 55.56 -8.82
C PRO A 477 -22.28 54.90 -7.76
N ILE A 478 -21.76 53.98 -6.96
CA ILE A 478 -22.55 53.21 -5.99
C ILE A 478 -22.67 53.92 -4.63
N TYR A 479 -21.59 54.57 -4.18
CA TYR A 479 -21.54 55.17 -2.84
C TYR A 479 -21.90 56.65 -2.80
N ASP A 480 -21.77 57.37 -3.91
CA ASP A 480 -21.94 58.83 -3.94
C ASP A 480 -23.05 59.23 -4.91
N TYR A 481 -22.81 59.11 -6.22
CA TYR A 481 -23.75 59.64 -7.23
C TYR A 481 -25.09 58.90 -7.25
N GLY A 482 -25.09 57.57 -7.17
CA GLY A 482 -26.32 56.76 -7.16
C GLY A 482 -27.26 57.13 -6.00
N PRO A 483 -26.79 57.08 -4.74
CA PRO A 483 -27.57 57.53 -3.59
C PRO A 483 -28.00 59.00 -3.68
N GLY A 484 -27.15 59.89 -4.21
CA GLY A 484 -27.52 61.29 -4.41
C GLY A 484 -28.63 61.49 -5.42
N MET A 485 -28.64 60.72 -6.52
CA MET A 485 -29.75 60.72 -7.48
C MET A 485 -31.03 60.13 -6.87
N GLU A 486 -30.93 58.97 -6.20
CA GLU A 486 -32.06 58.22 -5.65
C GLU A 486 -32.75 58.96 -4.48
N PHE A 487 -31.96 59.52 -3.55
CA PHE A 487 -32.48 60.04 -2.28
C PHE A 487 -32.48 61.56 -2.19
N ASN A 488 -31.60 62.24 -2.93
CA ASN A 488 -31.45 63.71 -2.88
C ASN A 488 -31.91 64.41 -4.17
N ASN A 489 -32.55 63.68 -5.10
CA ASN A 489 -33.01 64.18 -6.40
C ASN A 489 -31.92 64.93 -7.20
N TRP A 490 -30.67 64.47 -7.11
CA TRP A 490 -29.63 65.02 -7.97
C TRP A 490 -29.94 64.72 -9.43
N SER A 491 -29.71 65.71 -10.29
CA SER A 491 -29.75 65.55 -11.74
C SER A 491 -28.34 65.29 -12.26
N THR A 492 -28.23 64.88 -13.53
CA THR A 492 -26.93 64.80 -14.22
C THR A 492 -26.22 66.15 -14.35
N ALA A 493 -26.91 67.27 -14.09
CA ALA A 493 -26.37 68.62 -14.14
C ALA A 493 -26.16 69.26 -12.74
N THR A 494 -26.36 68.51 -11.65
CA THR A 494 -26.13 69.00 -10.30
C THR A 494 -24.68 69.50 -10.16
N PRO A 495 -24.45 70.77 -9.78
CA PRO A 495 -23.10 71.29 -9.59
C PRO A 495 -22.50 70.79 -8.27
N PHE A 496 -21.21 70.46 -8.29
CA PHE A 496 -20.43 70.10 -7.11
C PHE A 496 -19.24 71.04 -6.99
N ALA A 497 -18.90 71.45 -5.77
CA ALA A 497 -17.66 72.17 -5.51
C ALA A 497 -16.48 71.21 -5.59
N ASP A 498 -15.52 71.48 -6.48
CA ASP A 498 -14.26 70.74 -6.58
C ASP A 498 -13.14 71.60 -5.99
N GLU A 499 -13.01 71.54 -4.67
CA GLU A 499 -12.07 72.35 -3.90
C GLU A 499 -11.35 71.50 -2.85
N PRO A 500 -10.17 71.96 -2.35
CA PRO A 500 -9.49 71.28 -1.25
C PRO A 500 -10.42 71.15 -0.03
N HIS A 501 -10.58 69.92 0.47
CA HIS A 501 -11.32 69.63 1.69
C HIS A 501 -10.38 69.07 2.75
N SER A 502 -10.70 69.33 4.03
CA SER A 502 -9.90 68.95 5.20
C SER A 502 -10.39 67.68 5.88
#